data_AF-A0A7Y4W062-F1
#
_entry.id   AF-A0A7Y4W062-F1
#
_cell.length_a   1.000
_cell.length_b   1.000
_cell.length_c   1.000
_cell.angle_alpha   90.00
_cell.angle_beta   90.00
_cell.angle_gamma   90.00
#
_symmetry.space_group_name_H-M   'P 1'
#
loop_
_entity.id
_entity.type
_entity.pdbx_description
1 polymer ?
#
loop_
_entity_poly.entity_id
_entity_poly.type
_entity_poly.pdbx_seq_one_letter_code
_entity_poly.pdbx_strand_id
1 'polypeptide(L)'
;MFIYSLPLFFSSMHLASPLELLIITTALFLILFLTHPLHENLTTTDFRTHYLFSAWNGNAPLSWAFWPFFLLLNSSLFIADFLAKTGVITVSSWDDIHFVLLFPLCWWTLAVWRCSKNAKTAAWQAFSRLVTLSVFFEYAVKLSIRIDYPRIFFACEDLLLDYGSCF
;
A
#
# COMPACT_ATOMS: atom_id res chain seq x y z
N MET A 1 -3.48 -2.94 5.90
CA MET A 1 -4.05 -1.99 4.91
C MET A 1 -5.57 -2.12 4.92
N PHE A 2 -6.29 -1.03 4.68
CA PHE A 2 -7.76 -0.97 4.56
C PHE A 2 -8.58 -1.27 5.82
N ILE A 3 -7.95 -1.48 6.98
CA ILE A 3 -8.68 -1.85 8.20
C ILE A 3 -9.57 -0.71 8.69
N TYR A 4 -9.04 0.52 8.71
CA TYR A 4 -9.77 1.68 9.20
C TYR A 4 -10.27 2.61 8.09
N SER A 5 -9.53 2.72 6.99
CA SER A 5 -9.84 3.59 5.86
C SER A 5 -11.05 3.13 5.04
N LEU A 6 -11.19 1.83 4.79
CA LEU A 6 -12.23 1.29 3.91
C LEU A 6 -13.64 1.35 4.53
N PRO A 7 -13.84 1.07 5.84
CA PRO A 7 -15.10 1.39 6.51
C PRO A 7 -15.46 2.87 6.40
N LEU A 8 -14.51 3.77 6.61
CA LEU A 8 -14.72 5.23 6.54
C LEU A 8 -15.05 5.71 5.12
N PHE A 9 -14.39 5.13 4.13
CA PHE A 9 -14.65 5.41 2.72
C PHE A 9 -16.12 5.11 2.36
N PHE A 10 -16.67 4.00 2.84
CA PHE A 10 -18.07 3.65 2.57
C PHE A 10 -19.08 4.37 3.46
N SER A 11 -18.75 4.61 4.74
CA SER A 11 -19.70 5.22 5.69
C SER A 11 -19.81 6.74 5.55
N SER A 12 -18.72 7.40 5.15
CA SER A 12 -18.58 8.85 5.30
C SER A 12 -18.32 9.57 3.99
N MET A 13 -17.57 8.96 3.06
CA MET A 13 -17.20 9.62 1.80
C MET A 13 -18.21 9.37 0.68
N HIS A 14 -18.93 8.25 0.70
CA HIS A 14 -19.90 7.83 -0.34
C HIS A 14 -19.37 7.94 -1.80
N LEU A 15 -18.05 7.88 -1.98
CA LEU A 15 -17.37 8.06 -3.28
C LEU A 15 -17.64 6.91 -4.26
N ALA A 16 -17.73 5.69 -3.74
CA ALA A 16 -18.09 4.51 -4.51
C ALA A 16 -18.76 3.48 -3.60
N SER A 17 -19.67 2.70 -4.15
CA SER A 17 -20.27 1.56 -3.48
C SER A 17 -19.29 0.37 -3.40
N PRO A 18 -19.48 -0.56 -2.43
CA PRO A 18 -18.67 -1.77 -2.35
C PRO A 18 -18.67 -2.59 -3.66
N LEU A 19 -19.80 -2.58 -4.37
CA LEU A 19 -19.96 -3.29 -5.64
C LEU A 19 -19.15 -2.62 -6.77
N GLU A 20 -19.16 -1.30 -6.87
CA GLU A 20 -18.33 -0.57 -7.83
C GLU A 20 -16.84 -0.79 -7.59
N LEU A 21 -16.41 -0.75 -6.32
CA LEU A 21 -15.01 -1.02 -5.97
C LEU A 21 -14.61 -2.46 -6.33
N LEU A 22 -15.50 -3.43 -6.12
CA LEU A 22 -15.29 -4.82 -6.53
C LEU A 22 -15.16 -4.95 -8.06
N ILE A 23 -16.02 -4.28 -8.82
CA ILE A 23 -15.95 -4.28 -10.29
C ILE A 23 -14.63 -3.65 -10.77
N ILE A 24 -14.22 -2.52 -10.20
CA ILE A 24 -12.96 -1.85 -10.57
C ILE A 24 -11.75 -2.75 -10.24
N THR A 25 -11.70 -3.33 -9.05
CA THR A 25 -10.58 -4.19 -8.63
C THR A 25 -10.49 -5.46 -9.45
N THR A 26 -11.63 -6.09 -9.79
CA THR A 26 -11.66 -7.28 -10.66
C THR A 26 -11.28 -6.94 -12.10
N ALA A 27 -11.74 -5.82 -12.65
CA ALA A 27 -11.33 -5.35 -13.98
C ALA A 27 -9.82 -5.08 -14.04
N LEU A 28 -9.26 -4.39 -13.03
CA LEU A 28 -7.82 -4.15 -12.93
C LEU A 28 -7.03 -5.45 -12.81
N PHE A 29 -7.50 -6.40 -11.99
CA PHE A 29 -6.88 -7.72 -11.90
C PHE A 29 -6.84 -8.43 -13.26
N LEU A 30 -7.95 -8.40 -13.99
CA LEU A 30 -8.07 -9.05 -15.29
C LEU A 30 -7.11 -8.41 -16.32
N ILE A 31 -7.02 -7.08 -16.35
CA ILE A 31 -6.05 -6.36 -17.19
C ILE A 31 -4.61 -6.77 -16.84
N LEU A 32 -4.27 -6.80 -15.55
CA LEU A 32 -2.93 -7.19 -15.09
C LEU A 32 -2.61 -8.67 -15.37
N PHE A 33 -3.62 -9.52 -15.37
CA PHE A 33 -3.51 -10.93 -15.69
C PHE A 33 -3.26 -11.15 -17.19
N LEU A 34 -4.01 -10.45 -18.05
CA LEU A 34 -3.86 -10.55 -19.51
C LEU A 34 -2.55 -9.93 -20.03
N THR A 35 -1.99 -8.94 -19.34
CA THR A 35 -0.73 -8.26 -19.70
C THR A 35 0.53 -8.98 -19.20
N HIS A 36 0.43 -10.27 -18.85
CA HIS A 36 1.55 -11.09 -18.39
C HIS A 36 2.60 -11.28 -19.51
N PRO A 37 3.88 -10.90 -19.28
CA PRO A 37 4.95 -11.18 -20.24
C PRO A 37 5.26 -12.68 -20.26
N LEU A 38 5.42 -13.24 -21.46
CA LEU A 38 5.76 -14.66 -21.65
C LEU A 38 7.08 -15.01 -20.93
N HIS A 39 7.08 -16.21 -20.34
CA HIS A 39 8.11 -16.74 -19.45
C HIS A 39 9.46 -16.85 -20.17
N GLU A 40 10.43 -16.01 -19.81
CA GLU A 40 11.84 -16.21 -20.14
C GLU A 40 12.48 -17.05 -19.03
N ASN A 41 13.20 -18.10 -19.41
CA ASN A 41 13.80 -19.06 -18.49
C ASN A 41 14.58 -18.36 -17.36
N LEU A 42 14.20 -18.66 -16.11
CA LEU A 42 14.85 -18.13 -14.91
C LEU A 42 16.33 -18.51 -14.89
N THR A 43 17.22 -17.53 -15.09
CA THR A 43 18.63 -17.68 -14.70
C THR A 43 18.72 -17.49 -13.19
N THR A 44 18.94 -18.59 -12.47
CA THR A 44 19.18 -18.60 -11.03
C THR A 44 20.54 -17.95 -10.75
N THR A 45 20.53 -16.63 -10.55
CA THR A 45 21.66 -15.91 -9.97
C THR A 45 21.51 -15.92 -8.45
N ASP A 46 22.62 -16.01 -7.71
CA ASP A 46 22.60 -15.99 -6.24
C ASP A 46 22.16 -14.60 -5.76
N PHE A 47 20.85 -14.46 -5.51
CA PHE A 47 20.25 -13.19 -5.14
C PHE A 47 20.46 -12.82 -3.67
N ARG A 48 20.88 -13.78 -2.82
CA ARG A 48 20.86 -13.62 -1.35
C ARG A 48 21.95 -12.66 -0.85
N THR A 49 23.11 -12.70 -1.46
CA THR A 49 24.30 -11.91 -1.06
C THR A 49 24.08 -10.41 -1.21
N HIS A 50 23.30 -9.99 -2.22
CA HIS A 50 22.96 -8.60 -2.50
C HIS A 50 21.45 -8.42 -2.70
N TYR A 51 20.65 -8.87 -1.74
CA TYR A 51 19.18 -8.96 -1.85
C TYR A 51 18.52 -7.68 -2.40
N LEU A 52 18.79 -6.51 -1.81
CA LEU A 52 18.15 -5.25 -2.23
C LEU A 52 18.48 -4.92 -3.69
N PHE A 53 19.76 -5.01 -4.06
CA PHE A 53 20.19 -4.73 -5.43
C PHE A 53 19.64 -5.76 -6.44
N SER A 54 19.64 -7.04 -6.07
CA SER A 54 19.10 -8.13 -6.88
C SER A 54 17.59 -8.00 -7.10
N ALA A 55 16.83 -7.62 -6.06
CA ALA A 55 15.40 -7.36 -6.17
C ALA A 55 15.11 -6.11 -7.01
N TRP A 56 15.91 -5.04 -6.84
CA TRP A 56 15.80 -3.83 -7.65
C TRP A 56 16.03 -4.11 -9.14
N ASN A 57 16.98 -4.98 -9.49
CA ASN A 57 17.27 -5.32 -10.89
C ASN A 57 16.31 -6.35 -11.49
N GLY A 58 15.38 -6.91 -10.70
CA GLY A 58 14.46 -7.93 -11.20
C GLY A 58 15.07 -9.33 -11.26
N ASN A 59 16.16 -9.60 -10.54
CA ASN A 59 16.83 -10.91 -10.52
C ASN A 59 16.38 -11.78 -9.33
N ALA A 60 15.62 -11.22 -8.40
CA ALA A 60 15.06 -11.97 -7.28
C ALA A 60 13.72 -12.63 -7.66
N PRO A 61 13.37 -13.78 -7.05
CA PRO A 61 12.02 -14.34 -7.15
C PRO A 61 10.98 -13.36 -6.58
N LEU A 62 9.83 -13.24 -7.26
CA LEU A 62 8.77 -12.29 -6.90
C LEU A 62 8.32 -12.41 -5.43
N SER A 63 8.21 -13.64 -4.92
CA SER A 63 7.80 -13.87 -3.54
C SER A 63 8.75 -13.21 -2.53
N TRP A 64 10.05 -13.22 -2.80
CA TRP A 64 11.04 -12.61 -1.93
C TRP A 64 11.03 -11.09 -2.02
N ALA A 65 10.84 -10.51 -3.22
CA ALA A 65 10.68 -9.07 -3.37
C ALA A 65 9.37 -8.55 -2.73
N PHE A 66 8.31 -9.37 -2.75
CA PHE A 66 6.98 -9.00 -2.30
C PHE A 66 6.83 -9.03 -0.76
N TRP A 67 7.04 -10.20 -0.13
CA TRP A 67 6.59 -10.46 1.24
C TRP A 67 7.23 -9.58 2.32
N PRO A 68 8.56 -9.39 2.38
CA PRO A 68 9.20 -8.65 3.47
C PRO A 68 8.69 -7.21 3.57
N PHE A 69 8.61 -6.52 2.42
CA PHE A 69 8.11 -5.16 2.34
C PHE A 69 6.61 -5.09 2.54
N PHE A 70 5.85 -6.04 1.99
CA PHE A 70 4.40 -6.09 2.22
C PHE A 70 4.07 -6.19 3.71
N LEU A 71 4.73 -7.08 4.44
CA LEU A 71 4.52 -7.26 5.87
C LEU A 71 4.94 -6.01 6.65
N LEU A 72 6.15 -5.50 6.41
CA LEU A 72 6.65 -4.31 7.09
C LEU A 72 5.71 -3.12 6.87
N LEU A 73 5.32 -2.86 5.62
CA LEU A 73 4.46 -1.74 5.28
C LEU A 73 3.08 -1.89 5.92
N ASN A 74 2.46 -3.07 5.85
CA ASN A 74 1.14 -3.29 6.44
C ASN A 74 1.15 -3.17 7.96
N SER A 75 2.20 -3.70 8.62
CA SER A 75 2.38 -3.57 10.06
C SER A 75 2.57 -2.10 10.45
N SER A 76 3.43 -1.36 9.75
CA SER A 76 3.65 0.06 10.02
C SER A 76 2.38 0.89 9.83
N LEU A 77 1.63 0.67 8.74
CA LEU A 77 0.37 1.37 8.50
C LEU A 77 -0.67 1.07 9.58
N PHE A 78 -0.79 -0.20 9.99
CA PHE A 78 -1.72 -0.58 11.05
C PHE A 78 -1.35 0.05 12.40
N ILE A 79 -0.07 0.01 12.77
CA ILE A 79 0.42 0.59 14.02
C ILE A 79 0.23 2.11 14.01
N ALA A 80 0.59 2.80 12.93
CA ALA A 80 0.40 4.24 12.81
C ALA A 80 -1.07 4.64 12.97
N ASP A 81 -1.98 3.94 12.29
CA ASP A 81 -3.41 4.21 12.41
C ASP A 81 -3.94 3.92 13.81
N PHE A 82 -3.52 2.81 14.42
CA PHE A 82 -3.92 2.46 15.77
C PHE A 82 -3.45 3.52 16.78
N LEU A 83 -2.18 3.91 16.73
CA LEU A 83 -1.60 4.91 17.63
C LEU A 83 -2.29 6.27 17.48
N ALA A 84 -2.56 6.70 16.24
CA ALA A 84 -3.27 7.95 15.98
C ALA A 84 -4.70 7.92 16.54
N LYS A 85 -5.44 6.82 16.35
CA LYS A 85 -6.80 6.68 16.90
C LYS A 85 -6.83 6.61 18.42
N THR A 86 -5.76 6.12 19.06
CA THR A 86 -5.62 6.13 20.52
C THR A 86 -5.12 7.47 21.08
N GLY A 87 -4.80 8.46 20.24
CA GLY A 87 -4.26 9.75 20.67
C GLY A 87 -2.83 9.67 21.21
N VAL A 88 -2.08 8.61 20.88
CA VAL A 88 -0.69 8.45 21.33
C VAL A 88 0.28 9.24 20.47
N ILE A 89 -0.08 9.46 19.20
CA ILE A 89 0.70 10.26 18.25
C ILE A 89 -0.17 11.37 17.67
N THR A 90 0.44 12.51 17.37
CA THR A 90 -0.21 13.67 16.76
C THR A 90 -0.49 13.46 15.27
N VAL A 91 -1.32 14.32 14.68
CA VAL A 91 -1.59 14.30 13.23
C VAL A 91 -0.31 14.51 12.43
N SER A 92 0.52 15.49 12.80
CA SER A 92 1.85 15.70 12.18
C SER A 92 2.74 14.45 12.26
N SER A 93 2.77 13.74 13.39
CA SER A 93 3.58 12.51 13.52
C SER A 93 3.05 11.38 12.63
N TRP A 94 1.73 11.28 12.50
CA TRP A 94 1.09 10.32 11.60
C TRP A 94 1.44 10.63 10.14
N ASP A 95 1.44 11.90 9.73
CA ASP A 95 1.86 12.34 8.39
C ASP A 95 3.32 11.98 8.11
N ASP A 96 4.22 12.24 9.05
CA ASP A 96 5.65 11.95 8.92
C ASP A 96 5.90 10.46 8.69
N ILE A 97 5.20 9.58 9.42
CA ILE A 97 5.31 8.13 9.22
C ILE A 97 4.90 7.74 7.80
N HIS A 98 3.78 8.28 7.30
CA HIS A 98 3.32 8.00 5.93
C HIS A 98 4.29 8.56 4.88
N PHE A 99 4.85 9.74 5.11
CA PHE A 99 5.82 10.36 4.20
C PHE A 99 7.12 9.55 4.12
N VAL A 100 7.67 9.11 5.26
CA VAL A 100 8.88 8.28 5.31
C VAL A 100 8.67 6.94 4.60
N LEU A 101 7.48 6.34 4.72
CA LEU A 101 7.13 5.07 4.09
C LEU A 101 6.91 5.18 2.57
N LEU A 102 6.72 6.39 2.02
CA LEU A 102 6.46 6.61 0.60
C LEU A 102 7.66 6.26 -0.28
N PHE A 103 8.89 6.53 0.17
CA PHE A 103 10.09 6.19 -0.58
C PHE A 103 10.33 4.67 -0.67
N PRO A 104 10.31 3.90 0.44
CA PRO A 104 10.31 2.44 0.40
C PRO A 104 9.16 1.85 -0.43
N LEU A 105 7.98 2.47 -0.42
CA LEU A 105 6.84 2.06 -1.25
C LEU A 105 7.14 2.19 -2.74
N CYS A 106 7.67 3.33 -3.20
CA CYS A 106 8.08 3.53 -4.58
C CYS A 106 9.13 2.50 -4.99
N TRP A 107 10.12 2.27 -4.12
CA TRP A 107 11.16 1.28 -4.36
C TRP A 107 10.58 -0.14 -4.50
N TRP A 108 9.70 -0.52 -3.56
CA TRP A 108 9.07 -1.83 -3.52
C TRP A 108 8.17 -2.06 -4.74
N THR A 109 7.42 -1.05 -5.16
CA THR A 109 6.58 -1.07 -6.36
C THR A 109 7.44 -1.38 -7.58
N LEU A 110 8.56 -0.68 -7.78
CA LEU A 110 9.46 -0.95 -8.90
C LEU A 110 10.08 -2.36 -8.82
N ALA A 111 10.51 -2.79 -7.64
CA ALA A 111 11.06 -4.13 -7.43
C ALA A 111 10.04 -5.23 -7.75
N VAL A 112 8.78 -5.09 -7.32
CA VAL A 112 7.69 -6.02 -7.64
C VAL A 112 7.43 -6.07 -9.14
N TRP A 113 7.39 -4.93 -9.85
CA TRP A 113 7.14 -4.90 -11.29
C TRP A 113 8.25 -5.57 -12.09
N ARG A 114 9.51 -5.35 -11.69
CA ARG A 114 10.69 -5.95 -12.32
C ARG A 114 10.78 -7.44 -12.02
N CYS A 115 10.60 -7.84 -10.76
CA CYS A 115 10.62 -9.26 -10.34
C CYS A 115 9.38 -10.04 -10.77
N SER A 116 8.34 -9.38 -11.29
CA SER A 116 7.12 -10.03 -11.77
C SER A 116 7.37 -11.11 -12.81
N LYS A 117 8.41 -10.96 -13.64
CA LYS A 117 8.84 -11.96 -14.64
C LYS A 117 9.23 -13.30 -14.00
N ASN A 118 9.73 -13.25 -12.76
CA ASN A 118 10.19 -14.40 -11.99
C ASN A 118 9.08 -15.01 -11.11
N ALA A 119 7.81 -14.80 -11.48
CA ALA A 119 6.67 -15.39 -10.80
C ALA A 119 6.45 -16.84 -11.26
N LYS A 120 6.03 -17.71 -10.33
CA LYS A 120 5.67 -19.10 -10.65
C LYS A 120 4.38 -19.23 -11.45
N THR A 121 3.47 -18.26 -11.31
CA THR A 121 2.16 -18.26 -11.97
C THR A 121 1.78 -16.82 -12.38
N ALA A 122 1.06 -16.69 -13.50
CA ALA A 122 0.54 -15.40 -13.96
C ALA A 122 -0.43 -14.76 -12.95
N ALA A 123 -1.23 -15.59 -12.27
CA ALA A 123 -2.12 -15.14 -11.21
C ALA A 123 -1.36 -14.49 -10.04
N TRP A 124 -0.23 -15.08 -9.61
CA TRP A 124 0.58 -14.51 -8.54
C TRP A 124 1.21 -13.17 -8.92
N GLN A 125 1.67 -13.04 -10.16
CA GLN A 125 2.15 -11.76 -10.68
C GLN A 125 1.06 -10.69 -10.66
N ALA A 126 -0.10 -10.98 -11.28
CA ALA A 126 -1.21 -10.02 -11.36
C ALA A 126 -1.67 -9.59 -9.97
N PHE A 127 -1.77 -10.54 -9.05
CA PHE A 127 -2.10 -10.28 -7.65
C PHE A 127 -1.08 -9.36 -6.98
N SER A 128 0.22 -9.68 -7.08
CA SER A 128 1.27 -8.86 -6.44
C SER A 128 1.26 -7.40 -6.92
N ARG A 129 1.02 -7.18 -8.23
CA ARG A 129 0.92 -5.85 -8.85
C ARG A 129 -0.34 -5.12 -8.42
N LEU A 130 -1.47 -5.83 -8.34
CA LEU A 130 -2.71 -5.27 -7.84
C LEU A 130 -2.57 -4.80 -6.38
N VAL A 131 -1.91 -5.60 -5.54
CA VAL A 131 -1.69 -5.25 -4.12
C VAL A 131 -0.82 -4.00 -3.97
N THR A 132 0.25 -3.89 -4.73
CA THR A 132 1.07 -2.67 -4.75
C THR A 132 0.30 -1.44 -5.24
N LEU A 133 -0.58 -1.58 -6.25
CA LEU A 133 -1.45 -0.47 -6.68
C LEU A 133 -2.46 -0.09 -5.61
N SER A 134 -3.03 -1.08 -4.91
CA SER A 134 -4.01 -0.82 -3.87
C SER A 134 -3.40 -0.12 -2.65
N VAL A 135 -2.08 -0.24 -2.40
CA VAL A 135 -1.41 0.61 -1.43
C VAL A 135 -1.46 2.09 -1.81
N PHE A 136 -1.27 2.46 -3.08
CA PHE A 136 -1.41 3.87 -3.48
C PHE A 136 -2.84 4.36 -3.31
N PHE A 137 -3.82 3.50 -3.57
CA PHE A 137 -5.22 3.80 -3.29
C PHE A 137 -5.47 4.01 -1.79
N GLU A 138 -4.91 3.17 -0.91
CA GLU A 138 -4.95 3.38 0.55
C GLU A 138 -4.39 4.76 0.94
N TYR A 139 -3.24 5.15 0.40
CA TYR A 139 -2.65 6.46 0.68
C TYR A 139 -3.54 7.61 0.21
N ALA A 140 -4.17 7.48 -0.97
CA ALA A 140 -5.11 8.48 -1.46
C ALA A 140 -6.32 8.61 -0.54
N VAL A 141 -6.92 7.50 -0.11
CA VAL A 141 -8.06 7.51 0.83
C VAL A 141 -7.65 8.12 2.16
N LYS A 142 -6.48 7.77 2.70
CA LYS A 142 -5.95 8.33 3.94
C LYS A 142 -5.72 9.85 3.84
N LEU A 143 -5.20 10.32 2.71
CA LEU A 143 -5.05 11.76 2.46
C LEU A 143 -6.41 12.47 2.43
N SER A 144 -7.42 11.88 1.80
CA SER A 144 -8.79 12.41 1.83
C SER A 144 -9.37 12.42 3.25
N ILE A 145 -9.14 11.38 4.05
CA ILE A 145 -9.57 11.35 5.47
C ILE A 145 -8.92 12.49 6.25
N ARG A 146 -7.62 12.73 6.05
CA ARG A 146 -6.88 13.81 6.71
C ARG A 146 -7.46 15.19 6.39
N ILE A 147 -7.82 15.46 5.13
CA ILE A 147 -8.31 16.76 4.69
C ILE A 147 -9.77 16.98 5.07
N ASP A 148 -10.64 16.02 4.74
CA ASP A 148 -12.09 16.22 4.77
C ASP A 148 -12.75 15.64 6.04
N TYR A 149 -12.11 14.66 6.69
CA TYR A 149 -12.68 13.94 7.84
C TYR A 149 -11.73 13.79 9.05
N PRO A 150 -10.94 14.81 9.42
CA PRO A 150 -9.92 14.67 10.46
C PRO A 150 -10.50 14.25 11.83
N ARG A 151 -11.71 14.73 12.16
CA ARG A 151 -12.41 14.44 13.43
C ARG A 151 -12.85 12.98 13.63
N ILE A 152 -12.96 12.21 12.55
CA ILE A 152 -13.38 10.81 12.65
C ILE A 152 -12.18 9.92 13.03
N PHE A 153 -10.97 10.39 12.76
CA PHE A 153 -9.75 9.61 12.88
C PHE A 153 -8.83 10.08 14.01
N PHE A 154 -8.77 11.38 14.27
CA PHE A 154 -7.88 11.98 15.26
C PHE A 154 -8.64 12.53 16.48
N ALA A 155 -7.98 12.56 17.63
CA ALA A 155 -8.54 13.16 18.84
C ALA A 155 -8.63 14.69 18.71
N CYS A 156 -9.60 15.28 19.39
CA CYS A 156 -9.86 16.72 19.33
C CYS A 156 -8.70 17.57 19.86
N GLU A 157 -7.96 17.04 20.84
CA GLU A 157 -6.77 17.68 21.42
C GLU A 157 -5.65 17.81 20.39
N ASP A 158 -5.40 16.75 19.62
CA ASP A 158 -4.41 16.75 18.54
C ASP A 158 -4.80 17.70 17.40
N LEU A 159 -6.09 17.74 17.05
CA LEU A 159 -6.60 18.66 16.04
C LEU A 159 -6.50 20.12 16.46
N LEU A 160 -6.73 20.42 17.74
CA LEU A 160 -6.60 21.77 18.26
C LEU A 160 -5.15 22.24 18.27
N LEU A 161 -4.19 21.32 18.45
CA LEU A 161 -2.76 21.62 18.44
C LEU A 161 -2.24 21.89 17.01
N ASP A 162 -2.66 21.10 16.02
CA ASP A 162 -2.21 21.25 14.63
C ASP A 162 -3.03 22.26 13.80
N TYR A 163 -4.35 22.31 13.98
CA TYR A 163 -5.26 23.16 13.19
C TYR A 163 -5.78 24.39 13.94
N GLY A 164 -5.45 24.55 15.23
CA GLY A 164 -5.93 25.65 16.06
C GLY A 164 -7.45 25.63 16.32
N SER A 165 -8.14 24.62 15.82
CA SER A 165 -9.57 24.43 15.97
C SER A 165 -9.90 22.95 15.87
N CYS A 166 -10.93 22.54 16.59
CA CYS A 166 -11.51 21.21 16.48
C CYS A 166 -12.96 21.40 16.05
N PHE A 167 -13.21 22.00 14.87
CA PHE A 167 -14.54 22.21 14.28
C PHE A 167 -14.66 21.54 12.91
#